data_AF-A0ABC9QUU4-F1
#
_entry.id   AF-A0ABC9QUU4-F1
#
_cell.length_a   1.000
_cell.length_b   1.000
_cell.length_c   1.000
_cell.angle_alpha   90.00
_cell.angle_beta   90.00
_cell.angle_gamma   90.00
#
_symmetry.space_group_name_H-M   'P 1'
#
loop_
_entity.id
_entity.type
_entity.pdbx_description
1 polymer ?
#
loop_
_entity_poly.entity_id
_entity_poly.type
_entity_poly.pdbx_seq_one_letter_code
_entity_poly.pdbx_strand_id
1 'polypeptide(L)'
;MNKKLLMALACSVLLMGLAACGSSDKASTSEEPKQETKKEDEQKKLDEQKQEEEQKKIEEQKKAEEQKEVEEQKRLEEQKKAEEQKKLEEQRKQEEDQRQQEEQKKQQEAARAKEQEQQKATANTAPQQQAAPKQEKVHFANCTDANNAGYYDITPDSPAYASHLDRDGDGVACERNKGHKKSSKKH
;
A
#
# COMPACT_ATOMS: atom_id res chain seq x y z
N MET A 1 3.47 44.40 10.17
CA MET A 1 4.34 45.47 10.70
C MET A 1 5.17 44.90 11.84
N ASN A 2 6.48 44.91 11.66
CA ASN A 2 7.39 44.05 12.41
C ASN A 2 7.59 44.60 13.82
N LYS A 3 7.26 43.80 14.84
CA LYS A 3 7.44 44.14 16.27
C LYS A 3 8.89 44.55 16.60
N LYS A 4 9.85 44.08 15.79
CA LYS A 4 11.28 44.45 15.83
C LYS A 4 11.53 45.94 15.49
N LEU A 5 10.74 46.54 14.59
CA LEU A 5 10.84 47.96 14.23
C LEU A 5 10.27 48.87 15.33
N LEU A 6 9.26 48.38 16.06
CA LEU A 6 8.62 49.11 17.16
C LEU A 6 9.52 49.14 18.41
N MET A 7 10.30 48.07 18.65
CA MET A 7 11.27 48.03 19.74
C MET A 7 12.52 48.89 19.49
N ALA A 8 12.97 49.03 18.23
CA ALA A 8 14.12 49.86 17.88
C ALA A 8 13.86 51.37 18.07
N LEU A 9 12.61 51.81 17.91
CA LEU A 9 12.21 53.22 18.01
C LEU A 9 12.00 53.70 19.46
N ALA A 10 11.78 52.78 20.41
CA ALA A 10 11.62 53.11 21.82
C ALA A 10 12.97 53.32 22.55
N CYS A 11 14.04 52.68 22.11
CA CYS A 11 15.35 52.79 22.75
C CYS A 11 16.12 54.08 22.42
N SER A 12 15.81 54.75 21.30
CA SER A 12 16.53 55.96 20.88
C SER A 12 16.15 57.22 21.65
N VAL A 13 15.00 57.22 22.36
CA VAL A 13 14.53 58.39 23.13
C VAL A 13 15.11 58.42 24.55
N LEU A 14 15.71 57.32 25.05
CA LEU A 14 16.22 57.25 26.42
C LEU A 14 17.66 57.77 26.62
N LEU A 15 18.40 58.10 25.56
CA LEU A 15 19.83 58.46 25.64
C LEU A 15 20.14 59.97 25.54
N MET A 16 19.14 60.84 25.52
CA MET A 16 19.30 62.31 25.41
C MET A 16 18.91 63.05 26.71
N GLY A 17 19.44 62.62 27.86
CA GLY A 17 18.92 63.09 29.16
C GLY A 17 19.91 63.27 30.31
N LEU A 18 21.23 63.41 30.10
CA LEU A 18 22.19 63.66 31.19
C LEU A 18 23.32 64.62 30.76
N ALA A 19 22.98 65.88 30.49
CA ALA A 19 23.99 66.95 30.45
C ALA A 19 23.35 68.30 30.79
N ALA A 20 23.09 68.59 32.07
CA ALA A 20 22.95 69.95 32.59
C ALA A 20 22.82 69.99 34.13
N CYS A 21 23.93 70.24 34.82
CA CYS A 21 24.11 71.00 36.09
C CYS A 21 25.55 70.73 36.57
N GLY A 22 26.44 71.70 36.87
CA GLY A 22 26.33 73.14 37.02
C GLY A 22 27.74 73.78 36.97
N SER A 23 27.83 75.03 36.51
CA SER A 23 28.22 76.23 37.28
C SER A 23 29.69 76.32 37.76
N SER A 24 30.46 77.10 37.00
CA SER A 24 31.56 78.01 37.42
C SER A 24 31.04 78.98 38.50
N ASP A 25 31.79 79.57 39.44
CA ASP A 25 33.15 80.11 39.47
C ASP A 25 33.67 80.21 40.93
N LYS A 26 34.99 80.24 41.15
CA LYS A 26 35.77 81.36 41.78
C LYS A 26 37.10 80.89 42.39
N ALA A 27 38.14 81.64 42.01
CA ALA A 27 39.56 81.58 42.36
C ALA A 27 39.93 81.46 43.85
N SER A 28 41.06 80.79 44.15
CA SER A 28 42.30 81.46 44.61
C SER A 28 43.47 80.48 44.76
N THR A 29 44.66 81.06 44.77
CA THR A 29 46.01 80.58 44.43
C THR A 29 46.77 79.82 45.53
N SER A 30 47.78 79.05 45.08
CA SER A 30 49.10 78.75 45.69
C SER A 30 49.28 77.55 46.65
N GLU A 31 50.00 76.54 46.12
CA GLU A 31 51.17 75.80 46.71
C GLU A 31 50.98 75.05 48.04
N GLU A 32 51.38 73.79 48.28
CA GLU A 32 52.18 72.77 47.59
C GLU A 32 51.86 71.38 48.23
N PRO A 33 52.30 70.27 47.62
CA PRO A 33 51.65 68.96 47.67
C PRO A 33 52.45 67.88 48.44
N LYS A 34 51.77 66.80 48.85
CA LYS A 34 52.27 65.38 48.97
C LYS A 34 51.52 64.62 50.07
N GLN A 35 50.31 64.13 49.79
CA GLN A 35 49.88 62.84 50.38
C GLN A 35 48.66 62.19 49.71
N GLU A 36 47.88 62.92 48.91
CA GLU A 36 46.65 62.39 48.30
C GLU A 36 46.85 61.75 46.91
N THR A 37 47.94 62.05 46.22
CA THR A 37 48.24 61.55 44.86
C THR A 37 48.56 60.05 44.77
N LYS A 38 48.77 59.36 45.91
CA LYS A 38 49.11 57.93 45.93
C LYS A 38 47.88 57.00 45.99
N LYS A 39 46.74 57.48 46.49
CA LYS A 39 45.49 56.69 46.62
C LYS A 39 44.66 56.68 45.34
N GLU A 40 44.67 57.75 44.55
CA GLU A 40 43.92 57.85 43.29
C GLU A 40 44.56 57.01 42.16
N ASP A 41 45.90 56.90 42.13
CA ASP A 41 46.65 56.09 41.17
C ASP A 41 46.45 54.57 41.41
N GLU A 42 46.45 54.14 42.69
CA GLU A 42 46.09 52.76 43.07
C GLU A 42 44.62 52.42 42.76
N GLN A 43 43.69 53.35 42.98
CA GLN A 43 42.27 53.16 42.68
C GLN A 43 42.02 53.03 41.17
N LYS A 44 42.65 53.87 40.35
CA LYS A 44 42.55 53.82 38.89
C LYS A 44 43.09 52.52 38.32
N LYS A 45 44.21 52.02 38.86
CA LYS A 45 44.82 50.75 38.42
C LYS A 45 43.98 49.53 38.77
N LEU A 46 43.26 49.57 39.91
CA LEU A 46 42.32 48.52 40.32
C LEU A 46 41.05 48.51 39.44
N ASP A 47 40.55 49.69 39.07
CA ASP A 47 39.40 49.82 38.18
C ASP A 47 39.75 49.40 36.73
N GLU A 48 40.97 49.68 36.25
CA GLU A 48 41.46 49.18 34.95
C GLU A 48 41.58 47.64 34.93
N GLN A 49 42.09 47.03 36.01
CA GLN A 49 42.12 45.56 36.16
C GLN A 49 40.71 44.95 36.20
N LYS A 50 39.76 45.59 36.89
CA LYS A 50 38.36 45.14 36.89
C LYS A 50 37.71 45.25 35.51
N GLN A 51 37.98 46.32 34.76
CA GLN A 51 37.45 46.49 33.41
C GLN A 51 38.02 45.45 32.43
N GLU A 52 39.32 45.10 32.52
CA GLU A 52 39.89 44.02 31.71
C GLU A 52 39.34 42.63 32.08
N GLU A 53 39.10 42.36 33.38
CA GLU A 53 38.49 41.10 33.82
C GLU A 53 37.03 40.98 33.32
N GLU A 54 36.27 42.08 33.36
CA GLU A 54 34.90 42.13 32.84
C GLU A 54 34.87 41.97 31.32
N GLN A 55 35.80 42.59 30.58
CA GLN A 55 35.93 42.38 29.13
C GLN A 55 36.28 40.92 28.77
N LYS A 56 37.20 40.29 29.52
CA LYS A 56 37.53 38.86 29.32
C LYS A 56 36.34 37.94 29.59
N LYS A 57 35.54 38.23 30.63
CA LYS A 57 34.30 37.48 30.92
C LYS A 57 33.26 37.62 29.81
N ILE A 58 33.11 38.82 29.24
CA ILE A 58 32.19 39.06 28.11
C ILE A 58 32.68 38.34 26.85
N GLU A 59 33.98 38.36 26.56
CA GLU A 59 34.56 37.65 25.42
C GLU A 59 34.41 36.12 25.55
N GLU A 60 34.66 35.59 26.75
CA GLU A 60 34.47 34.16 27.04
C GLU A 60 33.00 33.74 26.91
N GLN A 61 32.07 34.55 27.41
CA GLN A 61 30.63 34.31 27.23
C GLN A 61 30.21 34.34 25.76
N LYS A 62 30.68 35.32 24.97
CA LYS A 62 30.40 35.39 23.53
C LYS A 62 30.93 34.17 22.78
N LYS A 63 32.14 33.73 23.10
CA LYS A 63 32.75 32.55 22.46
C LYS A 63 32.02 31.26 22.84
N ALA A 64 31.51 31.15 24.07
CA ALA A 64 30.68 30.04 24.50
C ALA A 64 29.28 30.05 23.84
N GLU A 65 28.70 31.22 23.60
CA GLU A 65 27.43 31.37 22.87
C GLU A 65 27.58 31.00 21.39
N GLU A 66 28.65 31.47 20.73
CA GLU A 66 28.97 31.13 19.35
C GLU A 66 29.19 29.62 19.17
N GLN A 67 29.90 28.96 20.11
CA GLN A 67 30.07 27.50 20.07
C GLN A 67 28.74 26.76 20.23
N LYS A 68 27.81 27.26 21.06
CA LYS A 68 26.47 26.66 21.22
C LYS A 68 25.62 26.83 19.96
N GLU A 69 25.65 27.99 19.30
CA GLU A 69 24.92 28.19 18.05
C GLU A 69 25.44 27.26 16.93
N VAL A 70 26.75 27.08 16.83
CA VAL A 70 27.36 26.16 15.85
C VAL A 70 26.98 24.70 16.14
N GLU A 71 26.97 24.28 17.41
CA GLU A 71 26.53 22.93 17.79
C GLU A 71 25.03 22.71 17.50
N GLU A 72 24.19 23.70 17.79
CA GLU A 72 22.75 23.65 17.50
C GLU A 72 22.50 23.58 15.99
N GLN A 73 23.21 24.37 15.19
CA GLN A 73 23.10 24.33 13.74
C GLN A 73 23.52 22.97 13.17
N LYS A 74 24.59 22.38 13.72
CA LYS A 74 25.05 21.04 13.32
C LYS A 74 24.03 19.95 13.69
N ARG A 75 23.41 20.03 14.87
CA ARG A 75 22.31 19.12 15.28
C ARG A 75 21.10 19.24 14.38
N LEU A 76 20.71 20.46 13.99
CA LEU A 76 19.59 20.69 13.07
C LEU A 76 19.89 20.17 11.66
N GLU A 77 21.12 20.33 11.17
CA GLU A 77 21.54 19.77 9.87
C GLU A 77 21.54 18.23 9.90
N GLU A 78 22.01 17.62 10.99
CA GLU A 78 21.98 16.17 11.16
C GLU A 78 20.55 15.63 11.24
N GLN A 79 19.65 16.31 11.95
CA GLN A 79 18.23 15.96 11.98
C GLN A 79 17.58 16.05 10.60
N LYS A 80 17.87 17.10 9.83
CA LYS A 80 17.35 17.25 8.46
C LYS A 80 17.83 16.14 7.53
N LYS A 81 19.13 15.78 7.60
CA LYS A 81 19.68 14.67 6.82
C LYS A 81 19.06 13.33 7.20
N ALA A 82 18.83 13.09 8.50
CA ALA A 82 18.16 11.89 8.97
C ALA A 82 16.69 11.81 8.53
N GLU A 83 15.96 12.93 8.53
CA GLU A 83 14.58 13.01 8.04
C GLU A 83 14.52 12.78 6.52
N GLU A 84 15.42 13.40 5.76
CA GLU A 84 15.51 13.21 4.31
C GLU A 84 15.83 11.75 3.94
N GLN A 85 16.77 11.11 4.65
CA GLN A 85 17.05 9.68 4.47
C GLN A 85 15.85 8.79 4.77
N LYS A 86 15.12 9.05 5.87
CA LYS A 86 13.89 8.30 6.20
C LYS A 86 12.81 8.46 5.13
N LYS A 87 12.64 9.67 4.62
CA LYS A 87 11.66 9.95 3.56
C LYS A 87 12.03 9.25 2.25
N LEU A 88 13.32 9.21 1.91
CA LEU A 88 13.81 8.47 0.74
C LEU A 88 13.62 6.96 0.91
N GLU A 89 13.89 6.40 2.10
CA GLU A 89 13.65 4.99 2.39
C GLU A 89 12.16 4.62 2.30
N GLU A 90 11.28 5.47 2.85
CA GLU A 90 9.83 5.29 2.74
C GLU A 90 9.36 5.33 1.28
N GLN A 91 9.86 6.29 0.49
CA GLN A 91 9.54 6.39 -0.93
C GLN A 91 10.01 5.15 -1.72
N ARG A 92 11.21 4.63 -1.43
CA ARG A 92 11.71 3.40 -2.06
C ARG A 92 10.86 2.19 -1.70
N LYS A 93 10.39 2.10 -0.45
CA LYS A 93 9.51 1.01 -0.01
C LYS A 93 8.15 1.08 -0.70
N GLN A 94 7.58 2.28 -0.85
CA GLN A 94 6.34 2.49 -1.60
C GLN A 94 6.50 2.12 -3.08
N GLU A 95 7.62 2.48 -3.71
CA GLU A 95 7.91 2.10 -5.09
C GLU A 95 8.08 0.58 -5.25
N GLU A 96 8.76 -0.08 -4.30
CA GLU A 96 8.90 -1.53 -4.30
C GLU A 96 7.54 -2.24 -4.15
N ASP A 97 6.71 -1.81 -3.20
CA ASP A 97 5.36 -2.34 -3.00
C ASP A 97 4.50 -2.14 -4.27
N GLN A 98 4.61 -0.99 -4.94
CA GLN A 98 3.91 -0.72 -6.19
C GLN A 98 4.38 -1.63 -7.32
N ARG A 99 5.69 -1.86 -7.45
CA ARG A 99 6.24 -2.81 -8.43
C ARG A 99 5.79 -4.24 -8.18
N GLN A 100 5.74 -4.68 -6.92
CA GLN A 100 5.23 -6.01 -6.56
C GLN A 100 3.74 -6.16 -6.89
N GLN A 101 2.92 -5.13 -6.63
CA GLN A 101 1.50 -5.14 -7.01
C GLN A 101 1.30 -5.19 -8.53
N GLU A 102 2.09 -4.42 -9.29
CA GLU A 102 2.03 -4.45 -10.76
C GLU A 102 2.42 -5.83 -11.31
N GLU A 103 3.47 -6.44 -10.76
CA GLU A 103 3.90 -7.78 -11.15
C GLU A 103 2.84 -8.84 -10.84
N GLN A 104 2.22 -8.80 -9.65
CA GLN A 104 1.11 -9.68 -9.30
C GLN A 104 -0.09 -9.50 -10.24
N LYS A 105 -0.45 -8.27 -10.57
CA LYS A 105 -1.54 -7.99 -11.51
C LYS A 105 -1.24 -8.54 -12.90
N LYS A 106 0.00 -8.40 -13.38
CA LYS A 106 0.43 -8.97 -14.66
C LYS A 106 0.41 -10.50 -14.67
N GLN A 107 0.81 -11.13 -13.57
CA GLN A 107 0.71 -12.59 -13.42
C GLN A 107 -0.75 -13.06 -13.38
N GLN A 108 -1.62 -12.35 -12.66
CA GLN A 108 -3.06 -12.65 -12.61
C GLN A 108 -3.72 -12.48 -13.99
N GLU A 109 -3.39 -11.44 -14.73
CA GLU A 109 -3.90 -11.22 -16.08
C GLU A 109 -3.43 -12.32 -17.04
N ALA A 110 -2.15 -12.71 -16.97
CA ALA A 110 -1.62 -13.83 -17.75
C ALA A 110 -2.29 -15.17 -17.39
N ALA A 111 -2.57 -15.42 -16.12
CA ALA A 111 -3.29 -16.60 -15.67
C ALA A 111 -4.74 -16.61 -16.21
N ARG A 112 -5.43 -15.47 -16.13
CA ARG A 112 -6.80 -15.32 -16.65
C ARG A 112 -6.86 -15.49 -18.17
N ALA A 113 -5.87 -14.99 -18.91
CA ALA A 113 -5.77 -15.18 -20.35
C ALA A 113 -5.62 -16.67 -20.70
N LYS A 114 -4.77 -17.41 -19.99
CA LYS A 114 -4.61 -18.87 -20.17
C LYS A 114 -5.88 -19.63 -19.84
N GLU A 115 -6.59 -19.24 -18.78
CA GLU A 115 -7.87 -19.87 -18.41
C GLU A 115 -8.94 -19.64 -19.47
N GLN A 116 -9.03 -18.42 -20.03
CA GLN A 116 -9.95 -18.12 -21.13
C GLN A 116 -9.61 -18.94 -22.40
N GLU A 117 -8.33 -19.13 -22.70
CA GLU A 117 -7.89 -19.95 -23.83
C GLU A 117 -8.26 -21.43 -23.63
N GLN A 118 -8.06 -21.97 -22.43
CA GLN A 118 -8.51 -23.32 -22.07
C GLN A 118 -10.03 -23.48 -22.15
N GLN A 119 -10.80 -22.52 -21.63
CA GLN A 119 -12.27 -22.55 -21.73
C GLN A 119 -12.73 -22.56 -23.19
N LYS A 120 -12.09 -21.75 -24.06
CA LYS A 120 -12.39 -21.71 -25.51
C LYS A 120 -12.00 -23.01 -26.23
N ALA A 121 -10.94 -23.69 -25.77
CA ALA A 121 -10.57 -25.03 -26.25
C ALA A 121 -11.55 -26.12 -25.79
N THR A 122 -12.06 -26.06 -24.55
CA THR A 122 -13.08 -26.98 -24.04
C THR A 122 -14.45 -26.78 -24.70
N ALA A 123 -14.79 -25.54 -25.11
CA ALA A 123 -16.01 -25.25 -25.85
C ALA A 123 -16.00 -25.82 -27.29
N ASN A 124 -14.82 -26.10 -27.85
CA ASN A 124 -14.66 -26.77 -29.15
C ASN A 124 -14.42 -28.29 -29.05
N THR A 125 -14.36 -28.83 -27.84
CA THR A 125 -14.41 -30.28 -27.57
C THR A 125 -15.73 -30.64 -26.91
N ALA A 126 -16.83 -30.21 -27.54
CA ALA A 126 -18.05 -30.99 -27.42
C ALA A 126 -17.71 -32.42 -27.87
N PRO A 127 -18.03 -33.48 -27.11
CA PRO A 127 -18.01 -34.81 -27.67
C PRO A 127 -18.85 -34.74 -28.93
N GLN A 128 -18.24 -34.99 -30.10
CA GLN A 128 -19.01 -35.43 -31.25
C GLN A 128 -19.68 -36.71 -30.78
N GLN A 129 -20.89 -36.57 -30.21
CA GLN A 129 -21.88 -37.61 -30.19
C GLN A 129 -22.07 -37.95 -31.66
N GLN A 130 -21.34 -38.97 -32.11
CA GLN A 130 -21.68 -39.71 -33.30
C GLN A 130 -23.17 -39.96 -33.18
N ALA A 131 -23.93 -39.31 -34.06
CA ALA A 131 -25.32 -39.59 -34.22
C ALA A 131 -25.41 -41.09 -34.53
N ALA A 132 -25.77 -41.88 -33.52
CA ALA A 132 -26.25 -43.23 -33.74
C ALA A 132 -27.34 -43.14 -34.81
N PRO A 133 -27.35 -44.04 -35.81
CA PRO A 133 -28.39 -44.02 -36.82
C PRO A 133 -29.73 -44.02 -36.08
N LYS A 134 -30.57 -43.01 -36.33
CA LYS A 134 -31.95 -42.98 -35.84
C LYS A 134 -32.60 -44.24 -36.38
N GLN A 135 -32.62 -45.29 -35.58
CA GLN A 135 -33.35 -46.50 -35.89
C GLN A 135 -34.82 -46.11 -35.85
N GLU A 136 -35.40 -45.93 -37.02
CA GLU A 136 -36.81 -45.68 -37.22
C GLU A 136 -37.57 -46.86 -36.62
N LYS A 137 -38.15 -46.65 -35.43
CA LYS A 137 -38.93 -47.69 -34.75
C LYS A 137 -40.12 -48.04 -35.62
N VAL A 138 -40.16 -49.28 -36.09
CA VAL A 138 -41.28 -49.80 -36.88
C VAL A 138 -42.37 -50.21 -35.90
N HIS A 139 -43.57 -49.65 -36.05
CA HIS A 139 -44.67 -49.89 -35.13
C HIS A 139 -45.69 -50.87 -35.74
N PHE A 140 -45.84 -52.03 -35.10
CA PHE A 140 -46.87 -53.02 -35.45
C PHE A 140 -48.04 -52.97 -34.47
N ALA A 141 -49.26 -53.05 -34.99
CA ALA A 141 -50.46 -53.06 -34.14
C ALA A 141 -50.57 -54.36 -33.32
N ASN A 142 -50.09 -55.48 -33.86
CA ASN A 142 -50.08 -56.80 -33.22
C ASN A 142 -49.11 -57.74 -33.96
N CYS A 143 -48.88 -58.94 -33.42
CA CYS A 143 -47.97 -59.90 -34.04
C CYS A 143 -48.44 -60.44 -35.39
N THR A 144 -49.73 -60.42 -35.73
CA THR A 144 -50.18 -60.80 -37.07
C THR A 144 -49.66 -59.82 -38.12
N ASP A 145 -49.72 -58.52 -37.83
CA ASP A 145 -49.19 -57.46 -38.67
C ASP A 145 -47.66 -57.57 -38.83
N ALA A 146 -46.94 -57.79 -37.73
CA ALA A 146 -45.49 -58.02 -37.72
C ALA A 146 -45.11 -59.25 -38.56
N ASN A 147 -45.79 -60.38 -38.37
CA ASN A 147 -45.53 -61.63 -39.08
C ASN A 147 -45.80 -61.50 -40.59
N ASN A 148 -46.89 -60.80 -40.97
CA ASN A 148 -47.21 -60.50 -42.38
C ASN A 148 -46.13 -59.62 -43.03
N ALA A 149 -45.54 -58.70 -42.26
CA ALA A 149 -44.39 -57.89 -42.69
C ALA A 149 -43.05 -58.64 -42.62
N GLY A 150 -43.05 -59.92 -42.22
CA GLY A 150 -41.85 -60.77 -42.17
C GLY A 150 -41.05 -60.67 -40.88
N TYR A 151 -41.56 -59.98 -39.86
CA TYR A 151 -40.91 -59.84 -38.55
C TYR A 151 -41.35 -60.98 -37.62
N TYR A 152 -40.37 -61.76 -37.16
CA TYR A 152 -40.52 -62.88 -36.24
C TYR A 152 -39.36 -62.85 -35.24
N ASP A 153 -39.56 -63.41 -34.05
CA ASP A 153 -38.51 -63.56 -33.03
C ASP A 153 -37.81 -62.21 -32.73
N ILE A 154 -38.62 -61.18 -32.47
CA ILE A 154 -38.19 -59.78 -32.37
C ILE A 154 -37.58 -59.53 -30.98
N THR A 155 -36.29 -59.23 -30.91
CA THR A 155 -35.56 -58.94 -29.65
C THR A 155 -35.60 -57.46 -29.25
N PRO A 156 -35.29 -57.07 -28.00
CA PRO A 156 -35.39 -55.69 -27.52
C PRO A 156 -34.48 -54.70 -28.24
N ASP A 157 -33.41 -55.20 -28.89
CA ASP A 157 -32.49 -54.42 -29.71
C ASP A 157 -33.05 -54.11 -31.11
N SER A 158 -34.16 -54.76 -31.51
CA SER A 158 -34.79 -54.55 -32.81
C SER A 158 -35.64 -53.28 -32.82
N PRO A 159 -35.61 -52.47 -33.90
CA PRO A 159 -36.49 -51.32 -34.06
C PRO A 159 -37.99 -51.70 -34.11
N ALA A 160 -38.30 -52.97 -34.38
CA ALA A 160 -39.64 -53.53 -34.41
C ALA A 160 -40.15 -53.98 -33.02
N TYR A 161 -39.29 -53.98 -32.00
CA TYR A 161 -39.67 -54.44 -30.68
C TYR A 161 -40.59 -53.45 -29.97
N ALA A 162 -41.66 -53.98 -29.42
CA ALA A 162 -42.52 -53.27 -28.52
C ALA A 162 -43.05 -54.23 -27.45
N SER A 163 -43.11 -53.77 -26.20
CA SER A 163 -43.52 -54.60 -25.06
C SER A 163 -44.95 -55.14 -25.19
N HIS A 164 -45.81 -54.56 -26.04
CA HIS A 164 -47.16 -55.08 -26.32
C HIS A 164 -47.18 -56.25 -27.31
N LEU A 165 -46.07 -56.50 -27.99
CA LEU A 165 -45.88 -57.62 -28.92
C LEU A 165 -45.27 -58.86 -28.23
N ASP A 166 -44.67 -58.66 -27.05
CA ASP A 166 -44.14 -59.70 -26.17
C ASP A 166 -45.17 -59.99 -25.06
N ARG A 167 -46.04 -60.99 -25.30
CA ARG A 167 -47.20 -61.27 -24.44
C ARG A 167 -46.80 -61.93 -23.12
N ASP A 168 -45.73 -62.70 -23.13
CA ASP A 168 -45.19 -63.46 -22.01
C ASP A 168 -44.03 -62.76 -21.29
N GLY A 169 -43.48 -61.70 -21.89
CA GLY A 169 -42.48 -60.83 -21.26
C GLY A 169 -41.11 -61.49 -21.15
N ASP A 170 -40.80 -62.46 -22.01
CA ASP A 170 -39.55 -63.22 -21.98
C ASP A 170 -38.41 -62.52 -22.75
N GLY A 171 -38.72 -61.38 -23.39
CA GLY A 171 -37.78 -60.59 -24.18
C GLY A 171 -37.78 -60.96 -25.66
N VAL A 172 -38.70 -61.80 -26.14
CA VAL A 172 -38.84 -62.11 -27.58
C VAL A 172 -40.28 -61.89 -28.04
N ALA A 173 -40.50 -60.79 -28.77
CA ALA A 173 -41.80 -60.47 -29.34
C ALA A 173 -42.11 -61.27 -30.62
N CYS A 174 -43.38 -61.64 -30.80
CA CYS A 174 -43.88 -62.32 -32.01
C CYS A 174 -43.10 -63.58 -32.39
N GLU A 175 -42.83 -64.43 -31.39
CA GLU A 175 -42.15 -65.69 -31.60
C GLU A 175 -42.82 -66.55 -32.67
N ARG A 176 -42.01 -67.10 -33.59
CA ARG A 176 -42.47 -68.07 -34.57
C ARG A 176 -42.63 -69.41 -33.88
N ASN A 177 -43.73 -69.57 -33.15
CA ASN A 177 -44.07 -70.79 -32.43
C ASN A 177 -43.73 -72.07 -33.24
N LYS A 178 -42.58 -72.70 -32.94
CA LYS A 178 -42.40 -74.14 -33.10
C LYS A 178 -43.16 -74.82 -31.97
N GLY A 179 -44.49 -74.77 -32.07
CA GLY A 179 -45.41 -75.51 -31.21
C GLY A 179 -45.43 -75.03 -29.75
N HIS A 180 -46.57 -74.46 -29.35
CA HIS A 180 -46.98 -74.46 -27.96
C HIS A 180 -46.93 -75.89 -27.39
N LYS A 181 -45.82 -76.24 -26.71
CA LYS A 181 -45.88 -77.30 -25.70
C LYS A 181 -46.56 -76.69 -24.48
N LYS A 182 -47.85 -77.01 -24.35
CA LYS A 182 -48.63 -76.88 -23.11
C LYS A 182 -47.73 -77.23 -21.93
N SER A 183 -47.37 -76.26 -21.11
CA SER A 183 -46.75 -76.52 -19.81
C SER A 183 -47.84 -77.09 -18.90
N SER A 184 -47.48 -78.20 -18.28
CA SER A 184 -48.37 -79.12 -17.59
C SER A 184 -48.86 -78.59 -16.24
N LYS A 185 -50.16 -78.80 -15.97
CA LYS A 185 -50.74 -79.32 -14.72
C LYS A 185 -49.89 -79.20 -13.43
N LYS A 186 -50.30 -78.30 -12.54
CA LYS A 186 -50.18 -78.33 -11.05
C LYS A 186 -51.32 -77.44 -10.56
N HIS A 187 -52.34 -77.85 -9.80
CA HIS A 187 -52.47 -78.85 -8.73
C HIS A 187 -53.58 -79.88 -8.98
#